data_AF-A0A957L1P7-F1
#
_entry.id   AF-A0A957L1P7-F1
#
_cell.length_a   1.000
_cell.length_b   1.000
_cell.length_c   1.000
_cell.angle_alpha   90.00
_cell.angle_beta   90.00
_cell.angle_gamma   90.00
#
_symmetry.space_group_name_H-M   'P 1'
#
loop_
_entity.id
_entity.type
_entity.pdbx_description
1 polymer ?
#
loop_
_entity_poly.entity_id
_entity_poly.type
_entity_poly.pdbx_seq_one_letter_code
_entity_poly.pdbx_strand_id
1 'polypeptide(L)'
;MSHKPLTHLQIIPVRYRNSRFAEGDDRSLEAYAAADVYSAAGVPTTITEPRFNEAQRSETETVNLGIMGGEIAQLTAAARKAGQGVLMSGGDCTHITGIVGGLQDAHGAKARIGLIWFDAHGDFNTPHTTMSGMLGGMPVAVCAGLAFPRWREGSHIVAPLPTDRILMVDVRNLDPAEEQLVRSTDIVIAAPA
;
A
#
# COMPACT_ATOMS: atom_id res chain seq x y z
N MET A 1 -11.63 -13.32 20.23
CA MET A 1 -10.25 -12.76 20.21
C MET A 1 -10.25 -11.54 21.12
N SER A 2 -9.33 -11.47 22.10
CA SER A 2 -9.21 -10.29 22.97
C SER A 2 -8.65 -9.12 22.15
N HIS A 3 -9.39 -8.03 22.01
CA HIS A 3 -8.88 -6.81 21.41
C HIS A 3 -7.74 -6.29 22.29
N LYS A 4 -6.49 -6.35 21.82
CA LYS A 4 -5.40 -5.65 22.49
C LYS A 4 -5.54 -4.16 22.15
N PRO A 5 -5.54 -3.26 23.14
CA PRO A 5 -5.59 -1.82 22.86
C PRO A 5 -4.36 -1.41 22.07
N LEU A 6 -4.51 -0.39 21.20
CA LEU A 6 -3.37 0.26 20.56
C LEU A 6 -2.55 0.96 21.65
N THR A 7 -1.26 0.67 21.74
CA THR A 7 -0.38 1.26 22.77
C THR A 7 0.71 2.16 22.20
N HIS A 8 0.97 2.07 20.89
CA HIS A 8 1.99 2.83 20.19
C HIS A 8 1.70 2.83 18.69
N LEU A 9 2.08 3.89 17.97
CA LEU A 9 1.89 4.01 16.53
C LEU A 9 3.22 4.30 15.82
N GLN A 10 3.60 3.49 14.84
CA GLN A 10 4.66 3.80 13.90
C GLN A 10 4.07 4.58 12.72
N ILE A 11 4.55 5.79 12.51
CA ILE A 11 4.25 6.60 11.32
C ILE A 11 5.34 6.35 10.28
N ILE A 12 4.92 6.07 9.05
CA ILE A 12 5.79 5.91 7.87
C ILE A 12 5.42 7.01 6.87
N PRO A 13 6.01 8.21 6.96
CA PRO A 13 5.75 9.28 6.00
C PRO A 13 6.49 9.01 4.70
N VAL A 14 5.78 8.96 3.57
CA VAL A 14 6.37 8.67 2.26
C VAL A 14 6.46 9.96 1.43
N ARG A 15 7.69 10.39 1.13
CA ARG A 15 8.00 11.55 0.24
C ARG A 15 8.41 11.10 -1.15
N TYR A 16 7.69 10.14 -1.70
CA TYR A 16 7.98 9.58 -3.00
C TYR A 16 6.71 9.56 -3.84
N ARG A 17 6.86 9.91 -5.13
CA ARG A 17 5.87 9.60 -6.16
C ARG A 17 6.45 8.49 -7.01
N ASN A 18 5.75 7.37 -7.06
CA ASN A 18 6.33 6.09 -7.46
C ASN A 18 7.67 5.87 -6.73
N SER A 19 8.78 5.66 -7.44
CA SER A 19 10.09 5.49 -6.82
C SER A 19 10.98 6.75 -6.85
N ARG A 20 10.42 7.93 -7.13
CA ARG A 20 11.19 9.19 -7.22
C ARG A 20 10.89 10.08 -6.04
N PHE A 21 11.94 10.62 -5.45
CA PHE A 21 11.80 11.57 -4.34
C PHE A 21 11.01 12.78 -4.81
N ALA A 22 9.96 13.13 -4.09
CA ALA A 22 9.01 14.17 -4.47
C ALA A 22 9.40 15.51 -3.82
N GLU A 23 10.56 16.05 -4.21
CA GLU A 23 11.07 17.31 -3.66
C GLU A 23 10.04 18.44 -3.83
N GLY A 24 9.64 19.07 -2.72
CA GLY A 24 8.68 20.18 -2.72
C GLY A 24 7.21 19.80 -2.84
N ASP A 25 6.86 18.51 -2.91
CA ASP A 25 5.47 18.03 -2.82
C ASP A 25 5.15 17.45 -1.44
N ASP A 26 5.72 18.08 -0.42
CA ASP A 26 5.58 17.71 0.99
C ASP A 26 4.24 18.14 1.59
N ARG A 27 3.40 18.83 0.82
CA ARG A 27 2.15 19.46 1.26
C ARG A 27 1.25 18.50 2.03
N SER A 28 1.17 17.24 1.62
CA SER A 28 0.35 16.24 2.32
C SER A 28 0.91 15.92 3.71
N LEU A 29 2.21 15.71 3.82
CA LEU A 29 2.87 15.42 5.10
C LEU A 29 2.93 16.66 6.02
N GLU A 30 3.18 17.83 5.44
CA GLU A 30 3.12 19.12 6.14
C GLU A 30 1.71 19.39 6.66
N ALA A 31 0.67 19.14 5.87
CA ALA A 31 -0.72 19.28 6.30
C ALA A 31 -1.06 18.33 7.45
N TYR A 32 -0.61 17.06 7.39
CA TYR A 32 -0.80 16.11 8.48
C TYR A 32 -0.12 16.57 9.78
N ALA A 33 1.11 17.08 9.68
CA ALA A 33 1.82 17.62 10.84
C ALA A 33 1.15 18.89 11.39
N ALA A 34 0.77 19.83 10.51
CA ALA A 34 0.14 21.09 10.89
C ALA A 34 -1.24 20.89 11.53
N ALA A 35 -1.97 19.85 11.12
CA ALA A 35 -3.27 19.48 11.69
C ALA A 35 -3.16 18.52 12.90
N ASP A 36 -1.95 18.25 13.39
CA ASP A 36 -1.67 17.36 14.53
C ASP A 36 -2.31 15.95 14.39
N VAL A 37 -2.39 15.45 13.15
CA VAL A 37 -3.09 14.20 12.82
C VAL A 37 -2.46 13.00 13.55
N TYR A 38 -1.13 12.98 13.68
CA TYR A 38 -0.43 11.85 14.30
C TYR A 38 -0.73 11.71 15.79
N SER A 39 -1.02 12.81 16.49
CA SER A 39 -1.36 12.80 17.91
C SER A 39 -2.81 12.38 18.18
N ALA A 40 -3.69 12.41 17.16
CA ALA A 40 -5.11 12.09 17.30
C ALA A 40 -5.38 10.66 17.82
N ALA A 41 -4.43 9.74 17.65
CA ALA A 41 -4.54 8.37 18.16
C ALA A 41 -4.38 8.27 19.70
N GLY A 42 -3.93 9.33 20.38
CA GLY A 42 -3.78 9.36 21.85
C GLY A 42 -2.73 8.40 22.40
N VAL A 43 -1.82 7.90 21.56
CA VAL A 43 -0.74 6.98 21.92
C VAL A 43 0.60 7.56 21.47
N PRO A 44 1.73 7.18 22.11
CA PRO A 44 3.04 7.60 21.65
C PRO A 44 3.29 7.19 20.19
N THR A 45 3.97 8.06 19.45
CA THR A 45 4.25 7.87 18.03
C THR A 45 5.76 7.82 17.76
N THR A 46 6.20 6.88 16.93
CA THR A 46 7.54 6.91 16.31
C THR A 46 7.38 7.29 14.85
N ILE A 47 8.18 8.22 14.34
CA ILE A 47 8.13 8.63 12.94
C ILE A 47 9.42 8.19 12.26
N THR A 48 9.31 7.45 11.16
CA THR A 48 10.47 6.99 10.40
C THR A 48 10.13 7.01 8.92
N GLU A 49 10.84 7.83 8.15
CA GLU A 49 10.66 7.89 6.71
C GLU A 49 11.47 6.78 6.01
N PRO A 50 10.88 6.06 5.05
CA PRO A 50 11.63 5.15 4.19
C PRO A 50 12.57 5.96 3.28
N ARG A 51 13.67 5.32 2.88
CA ARG A 51 14.66 5.90 1.98
C ARG A 51 14.93 4.93 0.85
N PHE A 52 14.65 5.37 -0.38
CA PHE A 52 15.00 4.60 -1.56
C PHE A 52 16.53 4.47 -1.66
N ASN A 53 17.03 3.24 -1.80
CA ASN A 53 18.45 3.00 -2.03
C ASN A 53 18.81 3.29 -3.49
N GLU A 54 19.32 4.49 -3.75
CA GLU A 54 19.70 4.95 -5.10
C GLU A 54 20.74 4.04 -5.78
N ALA A 55 21.58 3.32 -5.02
CA ALA A 55 22.54 2.37 -5.60
C ALA A 55 21.87 1.15 -6.24
N GLN A 56 20.61 0.88 -5.93
CA GLN A 56 19.82 -0.23 -6.48
C GLN A 56 18.86 0.22 -7.59
N ARG A 57 18.93 1.50 -8.02
CA ARG A 57 18.04 2.03 -9.04
C ARG A 57 18.15 1.24 -10.35
N SER A 58 17.00 0.80 -10.84
CA SER A 58 16.81 0.14 -12.13
C SER A 58 16.22 1.11 -13.15
N GLU A 59 16.46 0.86 -14.44
CA GLU A 59 15.75 1.50 -15.54
C GLU A 59 14.26 1.11 -15.59
N THR A 60 13.89 -0.01 -14.97
CA THR A 60 12.50 -0.49 -14.92
C THR A 60 11.79 0.02 -13.67
N GLU A 61 10.79 0.89 -13.84
CA GLU A 61 10.11 1.53 -12.71
C GLU A 61 9.42 0.53 -11.76
N THR A 62 8.84 -0.55 -12.27
CA THR A 62 8.21 -1.57 -11.43
C THR A 62 9.20 -2.32 -10.54
N VAL A 63 10.48 -2.41 -10.93
CA VAL A 63 11.53 -2.92 -10.05
C VAL A 63 11.83 -1.92 -8.94
N ASN A 64 11.88 -0.62 -9.26
CA ASN A 64 12.08 0.42 -8.26
C ASN A 64 10.91 0.52 -7.27
N LEU A 65 9.68 0.39 -7.74
CA LEU A 65 8.50 0.31 -6.87
C LEU A 65 8.58 -0.90 -5.94
N GLY A 66 9.10 -2.03 -6.43
CA GLY A 66 9.46 -3.18 -5.60
C GLY A 66 10.40 -2.80 -4.48
N ILE A 67 11.56 -2.20 -4.81
CA ILE A 67 12.58 -1.75 -3.84
C ILE A 67 11.99 -0.79 -2.81
N MET A 68 11.28 0.25 -3.26
CA MET A 68 10.64 1.23 -2.38
C MET A 68 9.62 0.57 -1.44
N GLY A 69 8.79 -0.33 -1.98
CA GLY A 69 7.87 -1.11 -1.17
C GLY A 69 8.59 -2.03 -0.17
N GLY A 70 9.78 -2.56 -0.51
CA GLY A 70 10.62 -3.33 0.41
C GLY A 70 11.12 -2.50 1.60
N GLU A 71 11.52 -1.25 1.39
CA GLU A 71 11.88 -0.32 2.47
C GLU A 71 10.71 -0.05 3.41
N ILE A 72 9.51 0.16 2.85
CA ILE A 72 8.26 0.33 3.62
C ILE A 72 7.87 -0.96 4.35
N ALA A 73 8.07 -2.12 3.72
CA ALA A 73 7.78 -3.43 4.30
C ALA A 73 8.64 -3.69 5.53
N GLN A 74 9.92 -3.35 5.50
CA GLN A 74 10.82 -3.50 6.64
C GLN A 74 10.35 -2.67 7.85
N LEU A 75 10.00 -1.40 7.64
CA LEU A 75 9.48 -0.52 8.69
C LEU A 75 8.15 -1.03 9.26
N THR A 76 7.25 -1.45 8.37
CA THR A 76 5.95 -2.04 8.75
C THR A 76 6.16 -3.31 9.57
N ALA A 77 7.04 -4.20 9.12
CA ALA A 77 7.31 -5.47 9.79
C ALA A 77 7.90 -5.26 11.18
N ALA A 78 8.87 -4.35 11.31
CA ALA A 78 9.49 -4.01 12.59
C ALA A 78 8.44 -3.51 13.61
N ALA A 79 7.59 -2.57 13.21
CA ALA A 79 6.53 -2.04 14.05
C ALA A 79 5.53 -3.12 14.48
N ARG A 80 5.08 -3.95 13.54
CA ARG A 80 4.12 -5.03 13.82
C ARG A 80 4.70 -6.12 14.73
N LYS A 81 5.98 -6.48 14.56
CA LYS A 81 6.70 -7.41 15.46
C LYS A 81 6.84 -6.84 16.88
N ALA A 82 6.99 -5.52 17.01
CA ALA A 82 6.98 -4.81 18.29
C ALA A 82 5.57 -4.61 18.88
N GLY A 83 4.52 -5.08 18.21
CA GLY A 83 3.12 -4.94 18.67
C GLY A 83 2.51 -3.56 18.44
N GLN A 84 3.15 -2.70 17.65
CA GLN A 84 2.74 -1.32 17.39
C GLN A 84 1.77 -1.24 16.20
N GLY A 85 0.86 -0.27 16.20
CA GLY A 85 0.11 0.09 14.99
C GLY A 85 1.01 0.69 13.92
N VAL A 86 0.55 0.71 12.67
CA VAL A 86 1.26 1.35 11.55
C VAL A 86 0.31 2.32 10.86
N LEU A 87 0.79 3.53 10.59
CA LEU A 87 0.14 4.52 9.75
C LEU A 87 1.14 4.97 8.69
N MET A 88 0.88 4.67 7.43
CA MET A 88 1.59 5.26 6.30
C MET A 88 0.83 6.52 5.85
N SER A 89 1.55 7.60 5.65
CA SER A 89 0.99 8.88 5.21
C SER A 89 1.79 9.43 4.04
N GLY A 90 1.16 10.25 3.20
CA GLY A 90 1.77 10.78 1.98
C GLY A 90 1.97 9.71 0.90
N GLY A 91 2.85 10.02 -0.04
CA GLY A 91 3.08 9.22 -1.24
C GLY A 91 1.86 9.13 -2.16
N ASP A 92 1.86 8.11 -3.00
CA ASP A 92 0.73 7.69 -3.84
C ASP A 92 0.33 6.23 -3.57
N CYS A 93 -0.75 5.78 -4.20
CA CYS A 93 -1.34 4.45 -4.01
C CYS A 93 -0.36 3.30 -4.27
N THR A 94 0.73 3.53 -5.03
CA THR A 94 1.68 2.46 -5.36
C THR A 94 2.36 1.86 -4.14
N HIS A 95 2.49 2.63 -3.05
CA HIS A 95 3.21 2.25 -1.85
C HIS A 95 2.47 1.26 -0.94
N ILE A 96 1.18 1.00 -1.18
CA ILE A 96 0.41 0.02 -0.40
C ILE A 96 1.05 -1.38 -0.40
N THR A 97 1.79 -1.72 -1.46
CA THR A 97 2.47 -3.02 -1.57
C THR A 97 3.45 -3.24 -0.41
N GLY A 98 4.10 -2.19 0.08
CA GLY A 98 5.00 -2.26 1.22
C GLY A 98 4.29 -2.56 2.54
N ILE A 99 3.07 -2.04 2.74
CA ILE A 99 2.27 -2.37 3.93
C ILE A 99 1.88 -3.85 3.92
N VAL A 100 1.40 -4.35 2.78
CA VAL A 100 1.00 -5.76 2.64
C VAL A 100 2.20 -6.70 2.84
N GLY A 101 3.34 -6.38 2.22
CA GLY A 101 4.57 -7.15 2.39
C GLY A 101 5.07 -7.17 3.83
N GLY A 102 5.10 -6.01 4.48
CA GLY A 102 5.52 -5.91 5.88
C GLY A 102 4.61 -6.66 6.85
N LEU A 103 3.31 -6.75 6.57
CA LEU A 103 2.38 -7.60 7.31
C LEU A 103 2.70 -9.10 7.13
N GLN A 104 3.09 -9.53 5.92
CA GLN A 104 3.56 -10.90 5.70
C GLN A 104 4.90 -11.16 6.40
N ASP A 105 5.84 -10.22 6.38
CA ASP A 105 7.11 -10.35 7.09
C ASP A 105 6.95 -10.41 8.62
N ALA A 106 5.92 -9.75 9.16
CA ALA A 106 5.60 -9.76 10.60
C ALA A 106 4.85 -11.00 11.05
N HIS A 107 3.93 -11.50 10.23
CA HIS A 107 2.95 -12.51 10.63
C HIS A 107 3.05 -13.83 9.85
N GLY A 108 3.97 -13.90 8.88
CA GLY A 108 4.20 -15.03 7.98
C GLY A 108 3.41 -14.91 6.67
N ALA A 109 3.91 -15.55 5.61
CA ALA A 109 3.29 -15.55 4.28
C ALA A 109 1.86 -16.13 4.25
N LYS A 110 1.47 -16.93 5.25
CA LYS A 110 0.11 -17.49 5.41
C LYS A 110 -0.79 -16.64 6.31
N ALA A 111 -0.34 -15.45 6.73
CA ALA A 111 -1.14 -14.55 7.54
C ALA A 111 -2.44 -14.18 6.81
N ARG A 112 -3.54 -14.14 7.57
CA ARG A 112 -4.85 -13.79 7.02
C ARG A 112 -4.99 -12.27 6.97
N ILE A 113 -4.44 -11.67 5.92
CA ILE A 113 -4.50 -10.23 5.63
C ILE A 113 -5.75 -9.95 4.79
N GLY A 114 -6.45 -8.86 5.10
CA GLY A 114 -7.54 -8.31 4.28
C GLY A 114 -7.28 -6.84 3.97
N LEU A 115 -7.82 -6.37 2.84
CA LEU A 115 -7.67 -5.01 2.34
C LEU A 115 -9.04 -4.37 2.23
N ILE A 116 -9.22 -3.22 2.87
CA ILE A 116 -10.36 -2.34 2.61
C ILE A 116 -9.81 -1.13 1.86
N TRP A 117 -10.19 -1.01 0.59
CA TRP A 117 -9.69 -0.01 -0.34
C TRP A 117 -10.72 1.12 -0.48
N PHE A 118 -10.45 2.24 0.20
CA PHE A 118 -11.25 3.45 0.11
C PHE A 118 -10.65 4.37 -0.95
N ASP A 119 -11.20 4.33 -2.16
CA ASP A 119 -10.72 5.16 -3.28
C ASP A 119 -11.83 5.32 -4.33
N ALA A 120 -11.77 6.40 -5.11
CA ALA A 120 -12.63 6.56 -6.27
C ALA A 120 -12.31 5.55 -7.39
N HIS A 121 -11.06 5.07 -7.45
CA HIS A 121 -10.55 4.12 -8.44
C HIS A 121 -10.39 2.71 -7.86
N GLY A 122 -10.47 1.69 -8.71
CA GLY A 122 -10.22 0.31 -8.27
C GLY A 122 -8.75 0.02 -7.98
N ASP A 123 -7.85 0.74 -8.62
CA ASP A 123 -6.40 0.49 -8.63
C ASP A 123 -6.07 -1.00 -8.92
N PHE A 124 -6.94 -1.62 -9.71
CA PHE A 124 -6.97 -3.04 -10.02
C PHE A 124 -6.72 -3.31 -11.51
N ASN A 125 -6.20 -2.32 -12.23
CA ASN A 125 -5.75 -2.52 -13.59
C ASN A 125 -4.53 -3.45 -13.66
N THR A 126 -4.40 -4.12 -14.80
CA THR A 126 -3.20 -4.84 -15.24
C THR A 126 -2.64 -4.16 -16.51
N PRO A 127 -1.45 -4.54 -16.99
CA PRO A 127 -0.96 -4.08 -18.30
C PRO A 127 -1.91 -4.35 -19.48
N HIS A 128 -2.88 -5.27 -19.32
CA HIS A 128 -3.85 -5.62 -20.35
C HIS A 128 -5.19 -4.89 -20.24
N THR A 129 -5.53 -4.34 -19.07
CA THR A 129 -6.82 -3.66 -18.83
C THR A 129 -6.68 -2.13 -18.80
N THR A 130 -5.48 -1.63 -18.49
CA THR A 130 -5.24 -0.18 -18.39
C THR A 130 -5.38 0.53 -19.74
N MET A 131 -5.99 1.72 -19.73
CA MET A 131 -6.01 2.61 -20.89
C MET A 131 -4.81 3.57 -20.96
N SER A 132 -4.15 3.82 -19.82
CA SER A 132 -3.11 4.86 -19.69
C SER A 132 -1.71 4.31 -19.49
N GLY A 133 -1.58 3.07 -19.01
CA GLY A 133 -0.29 2.52 -18.59
C GLY A 133 0.23 3.08 -17.25
N MET A 134 -0.53 3.95 -16.57
CA MET A 134 -0.11 4.53 -15.30
C MET A 134 -0.06 3.46 -14.20
N LEU A 135 1.10 3.32 -13.56
CA LEU A 135 1.33 2.33 -12.50
C LEU A 135 0.49 2.59 -11.24
N GLY A 136 0.08 3.85 -11.03
CA GLY A 136 -0.81 4.24 -9.93
C GLY A 136 -2.15 3.50 -9.91
N GLY A 137 -2.66 3.07 -11.07
CA GLY A 137 -3.93 2.35 -11.18
C GLY A 137 -3.81 0.82 -11.05
N MET A 138 -2.65 0.29 -10.67
CA MET A 138 -2.41 -1.17 -10.60
C MET A 138 -2.02 -1.76 -9.23
N PRO A 139 -1.77 -1.01 -8.13
CA PRO A 139 -1.17 -1.59 -6.94
C PRO A 139 -2.03 -2.63 -6.22
N VAL A 140 -3.37 -2.54 -6.30
CA VAL A 140 -4.26 -3.57 -5.73
C VAL A 140 -4.16 -4.87 -6.55
N ALA A 141 -4.09 -4.77 -7.88
CA ALA A 141 -3.84 -5.93 -8.74
C ALA A 141 -2.44 -6.55 -8.53
N VAL A 142 -1.43 -5.73 -8.25
CA VAL A 142 -0.08 -6.20 -7.86
C VAL A 142 -0.13 -6.96 -6.55
N CYS A 143 -0.83 -6.44 -5.53
CA CYS A 143 -1.04 -7.15 -4.27
C CYS A 143 -1.76 -8.49 -4.47
N ALA A 144 -2.76 -8.53 -5.36
CA ALA A 144 -3.51 -9.74 -5.71
C ALA A 144 -2.76 -10.70 -6.67
N GLY A 145 -1.54 -10.36 -7.09
CA GLY A 145 -0.70 -11.23 -7.93
C GLY A 145 -1.10 -11.26 -9.40
N LEU A 146 -1.91 -10.31 -9.86
CA LEU A 146 -2.38 -10.21 -11.24
C LEU A 146 -1.52 -9.30 -12.12
N ALA A 147 -0.62 -8.51 -11.51
CA ALA A 147 0.28 -7.60 -12.22
C ALA A 147 1.68 -7.60 -11.60
N PHE A 148 2.69 -7.35 -12.46
CA PHE A 148 4.09 -7.06 -12.08
C PHE A 148 4.67 -7.91 -10.93
N PRO A 149 4.97 -9.20 -11.13
CA PRO A 149 5.48 -10.06 -10.06
C PRO A 149 6.77 -9.54 -9.41
N ARG A 150 7.65 -8.87 -10.16
CA ARG A 150 8.87 -8.26 -9.61
C ARG A 150 8.59 -7.09 -8.65
N TRP A 151 7.55 -6.29 -8.90
CA TRP A 151 7.12 -5.24 -7.98
C TRP A 151 6.57 -5.90 -6.70
N ARG A 152 5.64 -6.84 -6.86
CA ARG A 152 5.04 -7.59 -5.75
C ARG A 152 6.10 -8.25 -4.84
N GLU A 153 7.02 -9.01 -5.44
CA GLU A 153 8.07 -9.73 -4.72
C GLU A 153 9.12 -8.79 -4.13
N GLY A 154 9.50 -7.73 -4.85
CA GLY A 154 10.39 -6.69 -4.33
C GLY A 154 9.81 -5.99 -3.10
N SER A 155 8.48 -5.84 -3.03
CA SER A 155 7.75 -5.36 -1.86
C SER A 155 7.50 -6.44 -0.79
N HIS A 156 8.13 -7.61 -0.89
CA HIS A 156 8.02 -8.74 0.06
C HIS A 156 6.65 -9.44 0.12
N ILE A 157 5.77 -9.22 -0.87
CA ILE A 157 4.50 -9.94 -0.95
C ILE A 157 4.77 -11.30 -1.58
N VAL A 158 5.10 -12.30 -0.76
CA VAL A 158 5.41 -13.66 -1.23
C VAL A 158 4.13 -14.39 -1.67
N ALA A 159 3.09 -14.34 -0.85
CA ALA A 159 1.77 -14.87 -1.18
C ALA A 159 0.86 -13.74 -1.68
N PRO A 160 0.26 -13.84 -2.89
CA PRO A 160 -0.72 -12.86 -3.33
C PRO A 160 -1.90 -12.73 -2.37
N LEU A 161 -2.47 -11.54 -2.24
CA LEU A 161 -3.71 -11.34 -1.49
C LEU A 161 -4.87 -12.04 -2.22
N PRO A 162 -5.57 -12.98 -1.55
CA PRO A 162 -6.81 -13.54 -2.09
C PRO A 162 -7.85 -12.45 -2.32
N THR A 163 -8.51 -12.48 -3.48
CA THR A 163 -9.50 -11.48 -3.89
C THR A 163 -10.75 -11.48 -3.01
N ASP A 164 -11.08 -12.63 -2.40
CA ASP A 164 -12.16 -12.78 -1.40
C ASP A 164 -11.89 -12.02 -0.07
N ARG A 165 -10.73 -11.37 0.05
CA ARG A 165 -10.32 -10.54 1.20
C ARG A 165 -10.09 -9.08 0.84
N ILE A 166 -10.55 -8.66 -0.34
CA ILE A 166 -10.47 -7.27 -0.79
C ILE A 166 -11.90 -6.70 -0.86
N LEU A 167 -12.13 -5.63 -0.10
CA LEU A 167 -13.36 -4.85 -0.09
C LEU A 167 -13.06 -3.45 -0.65
N MET A 168 -13.70 -3.09 -1.74
CA MET A 168 -13.61 -1.76 -2.36
C MET A 168 -14.76 -0.86 -1.88
N VAL A 169 -14.46 0.40 -1.58
CA VAL A 169 -15.42 1.37 -1.04
C VAL A 169 -15.28 2.72 -1.77
N ASP A 170 -16.40 3.30 -2.20
CA ASP A 170 -16.50 4.53 -3.04
C ASP A 170 -15.86 4.40 -4.44
N VAL A 171 -15.60 3.17 -4.90
CA VAL A 171 -15.13 2.92 -6.27
C VAL A 171 -16.22 3.31 -7.26
N ARG A 172 -15.97 4.39 -8.01
CA ARG A 172 -16.92 5.02 -8.93
C ARG A 172 -16.27 5.48 -10.24
N ASN A 173 -14.97 5.24 -10.41
CA ASN A 173 -14.21 5.57 -11.60
C ASN A 173 -13.33 4.37 -12.00
N LEU A 174 -13.96 3.35 -12.60
CA LEU A 174 -13.30 2.17 -13.14
C LEU A 174 -13.15 2.28 -14.65
N ASP A 175 -12.00 1.85 -15.17
CA ASP A 175 -11.88 1.60 -16.61
C ASP A 175 -12.81 0.41 -16.98
N PRO A 176 -13.44 0.38 -18.17
CA PRO A 176 -14.37 -0.71 -18.51
C PRO A 176 -13.75 -2.12 -18.44
N ALA A 177 -12.48 -2.27 -18.82
CA ALA A 177 -11.77 -3.55 -18.72
C ALA A 177 -11.34 -3.88 -17.27
N GLU A 178 -11.07 -2.86 -16.45
CA GLU A 178 -10.83 -3.03 -15.02
C GLU A 178 -12.09 -3.50 -14.31
N GLU A 179 -13.25 -2.91 -14.62
CA GLU A 179 -14.53 -3.32 -14.04
C GLU A 179 -14.85 -4.79 -14.38
N GLN A 180 -14.63 -5.20 -15.63
CA GLN A 180 -14.79 -6.60 -16.03
C GLN A 180 -13.85 -7.53 -15.24
N LEU A 181 -12.59 -7.13 -15.05
CA LEU A 181 -11.64 -7.89 -14.26
C LEU A 181 -12.09 -8.01 -12.80
N VAL A 182 -12.46 -6.91 -12.16
CA VAL A 182 -12.96 -6.91 -10.77
C VAL A 182 -14.16 -7.86 -10.64
N ARG A 183 -15.14 -7.75 -11.55
CA ARG A 183 -16.35 -8.61 -11.56
C ARG A 183 -16.07 -10.09 -11.84
N SER A 184 -14.90 -10.42 -12.38
CA SER A 184 -14.46 -11.82 -12.61
C SER A 184 -13.77 -12.45 -11.40
N THR A 185 -13.64 -11.71 -10.30
CA THR A 185 -12.98 -12.14 -9.06
C THR A 185 -13.96 -12.14 -7.88
N ASP A 186 -13.49 -12.57 -6.70
CA ASP A 186 -14.25 -12.55 -5.45
C ASP A 186 -14.20 -11.19 -4.71
N ILE A 187 -13.69 -10.12 -5.36
CA ILE A 187 -13.65 -8.77 -4.77
C ILE A 187 -15.08 -8.27 -4.56
N VAL A 188 -15.33 -7.71 -3.38
CA VAL A 188 -16.60 -7.05 -3.08
C VAL A 188 -16.46 -5.55 -3.27
N ILE A 189 -17.35 -4.93 -4.05
CA ILE A 189 -17.55 -3.48 -4.04
C ILE A 189 -18.71 -3.19 -3.09
N ALA A 190 -18.45 -2.46 -2.01
CA ALA A 190 -19.48 -2.05 -1.07
C ALA A 190 -20.49 -1.13 -1.79
N ALA A 191 -21.76 -1.56 -1.85
CA ALA A 191 -22.82 -0.72 -2.34
C ALA A 191 -23.05 0.49 -1.40
N PRO A 192 -23.46 1.66 -1.91
CA PRO A 192 -23.98 2.72 -1.06
C PRO A 192 -25.14 2.17 -0.22
N ALA A 193 -25.15 2.51 1.07
CA ALA A 193 -26.22 2.14 2.00
C ALA A 193 -27.53 2.85 1.69
#